data_AF-A0A7C2RE40-F1
#
_entry.id   AF-A0A7C2RE40-F1
#
_cell.length_a   1.000
_cell.length_b   1.000
_cell.length_c   1.000
_cell.angle_alpha   90.00
_cell.angle_beta   90.00
_cell.angle_gamma   90.00
#
_symmetry.space_group_name_H-M   'P 1'
#
loop_
_entity.id
_entity.type
_entity.pdbx_description
1 polymer ?
#
loop_
_entity_poly.entity_id
_entity_poly.type
_entity_poly.pdbx_seq_one_letter_code
_entity_poly.pdbx_strand_id
1 'polypeptide(L)'
;IGLDLPIRFHQHYHKLAEHPGSVRLNAYIITSKYVQFSFEIETGRKKTDGEQVAVDTGVNVLAALSTGLKLGVDIKGLMEAINRCEHGSNRQQKLRRALRQRMDEVAKEIMVLAPALIVVEKLSHVTRGTKQRRRLGRTTRRLLSAWAYRYWLDRLRMACEWNRVSFRQVPPAYTSQRCSRCGHTEQGNRLRSELFRCRGCGYTDDADVNAARNILSRFLTGAYGPGSKANSMACPT
;
A
#
# COMPACT_ATOMS: atom_id res chain seq x y z
N ILE A 1 -14.45 42.22 8.64
CA ILE A 1 -15.53 41.34 9.12
C ILE A 1 -14.87 40.02 9.52
N GLY A 2 -14.74 39.75 10.81
CA GLY A 2 -14.26 38.45 11.31
C GLY A 2 -15.47 37.54 11.54
N LEU A 3 -15.44 36.33 11.00
CA LEU A 3 -16.43 35.30 11.30
C LEU A 3 -15.88 34.46 12.45
N ASP A 4 -16.41 34.66 13.65
CA ASP A 4 -16.08 33.79 14.79
C ASP A 4 -16.99 32.57 14.76
N LEU A 5 -16.41 31.40 14.52
CA LEU A 5 -17.13 30.13 14.51
C LEU A 5 -16.77 29.37 15.79
N PRO A 6 -17.74 29.07 16.68
CA PRO A 6 -17.49 28.28 17.88
C PRO A 6 -17.21 26.83 17.49
N ILE A 7 -15.95 26.53 17.15
CA ILE A 7 -15.51 25.23 16.65
C ILE A 7 -14.76 24.49 17.75
N ARG A 8 -15.25 23.30 18.10
CA ARG A 8 -14.48 22.34 18.88
C ARG A 8 -13.43 21.69 17.97
N PHE A 9 -12.20 22.15 18.05
CA PHE A 9 -11.10 21.62 17.24
C PHE A 9 -10.84 20.14 17.56
N HIS A 10 -10.65 19.35 16.49
CA HIS A 10 -10.36 17.93 16.59
C HIS A 10 -8.86 17.72 16.85
N GLN A 11 -8.46 16.59 17.44
CA GLN A 11 -7.04 16.25 17.68
C GLN A 11 -6.15 16.36 16.42
N HIS A 12 -6.71 16.12 15.23
CA HIS A 12 -5.99 16.27 13.97
C HIS A 12 -5.65 17.72 13.63
N TYR A 13 -6.51 18.67 14.03
CA TYR A 13 -6.23 20.09 13.90
C TYR A 13 -5.02 20.46 14.76
N HIS A 14 -5.05 20.10 16.05
CA HIS A 14 -3.94 20.37 16.96
C HIS A 14 -2.63 19.75 16.45
N LYS A 15 -2.68 18.50 16.01
CA LYS A 15 -1.52 17.81 15.42
C LYS A 15 -0.91 18.57 14.23
N LEU A 16 -1.72 19.21 13.39
CA LEU A 16 -1.24 19.98 12.25
C LEU A 16 -0.80 21.39 12.65
N ALA A 17 -1.54 22.04 13.56
CA ALA A 17 -1.25 23.40 14.02
C ALA A 17 0.04 23.45 14.85
N GLU A 18 0.35 22.39 15.60
CA GLU A 18 1.56 22.26 16.41
C GLU A 18 2.73 21.66 15.62
N HIS A 19 2.51 21.23 14.37
CA HIS A 19 3.57 20.63 13.57
C HIS A 19 4.61 21.70 13.18
N PRO A 20 5.92 21.45 13.36
CA PRO A 20 6.96 22.38 12.96
C PRO A 20 6.86 22.75 11.46
N GLY A 21 6.96 24.04 11.14
CA GLY A 21 6.87 24.53 9.76
C GLY A 21 5.48 24.43 9.12
N SER A 22 4.43 24.19 9.93
CA SER A 22 3.05 24.17 9.47
C SER A 22 2.45 25.58 9.48
N VAL A 23 1.89 25.98 8.35
CA VAL A 23 1.20 27.26 8.17
C VAL A 23 -0.25 26.96 7.82
N ARG A 24 -1.18 27.48 8.63
CA ARG A 24 -2.60 27.38 8.31
C ARG A 24 -2.93 28.35 7.17
N LEU A 25 -3.55 27.82 6.11
CA LEU A 25 -4.01 28.64 5.00
C LEU A 25 -5.29 29.38 5.39
N ASN A 26 -5.48 30.59 4.86
CA ASN A 26 -6.67 31.40 5.09
C ASN A 26 -7.89 30.96 4.25
N ALA A 27 -7.89 29.72 3.77
CA ALA A 27 -8.97 29.13 2.98
C ALA A 27 -9.81 28.19 3.84
N TYR A 28 -11.13 28.40 3.83
CA TYR A 28 -12.10 27.61 4.59
C TYR A 28 -13.11 26.98 3.65
N ILE A 29 -13.39 25.69 3.85
CA ILE A 29 -14.56 25.04 3.24
C ILE A 29 -15.55 24.75 4.36
N ILE A 30 -16.69 25.43 4.30
CA ILE A 30 -17.76 25.28 5.29
C ILE A 30 -18.90 24.51 4.62
N THR A 31 -19.33 23.44 5.27
CA THR A 31 -20.51 22.66 4.87
C THR A 31 -21.47 22.56 6.06
N SER A 32 -22.70 22.10 5.81
CA SER A 32 -23.66 21.83 6.89
C SER A 32 -23.22 20.74 7.89
N LYS A 33 -22.15 20.00 7.57
CA LYS A 33 -21.67 18.86 8.38
C LYS A 33 -20.28 19.05 8.98
N TYR A 34 -19.43 19.86 8.36
CA TYR A 34 -18.05 20.06 8.79
C TYR A 34 -17.46 21.37 8.27
N VAL A 35 -16.44 21.85 8.98
CA VAL A 35 -15.54 22.91 8.54
C VAL A 35 -14.18 22.28 8.25
N GLN A 36 -13.62 22.55 7.08
CA GLN A 36 -12.30 22.09 6.68
C GLN A 36 -11.28 23.23 6.79
N PHE A 37 -10.18 22.92 7.45
CA PHE A 37 -8.99 23.78 7.51
C PHE A 37 -7.89 23.15 6.65
N SER A 38 -7.16 24.00 5.93
CA SER A 38 -6.02 23.57 5.11
C SER A 38 -4.73 24.07 5.75
N PHE A 39 -3.71 23.21 5.76
CA PHE A 39 -2.39 23.52 6.25
C PHE A 39 -1.38 23.22 5.16
N GLU A 40 -0.40 24.10 5.02
CA GLU A 40 0.79 23.87 4.22
C GLU A 40 1.94 23.55 5.18
N ILE A 41 2.66 22.47 4.92
CA ILE A 41 3.76 22.03 5.78
C ILE A 41 5.00 21.98 4.90
N GLU A 42 6.03 22.71 5.30
CA GLU A 42 7.32 22.59 4.64
C GLU A 42 7.90 21.20 4.93
N THR A 43 8.04 20.38 3.89
CA THR A 43 8.48 18.99 4.06
C THR A 43 9.97 18.85 3.79
N GLY A 44 10.74 18.42 4.80
CA GLY A 44 12.19 18.23 4.68
C GLY A 44 12.61 17.13 3.70
N ARG A 45 13.91 16.85 3.57
CA ARG A 45 14.41 15.80 2.67
C ARG A 45 13.86 14.41 3.03
N LYS A 46 13.73 13.55 2.03
CA LYS A 46 13.37 12.13 2.25
C LYS A 46 14.51 11.41 2.98
N LYS A 47 14.16 10.42 3.80
CA LYS A 47 15.12 9.52 4.44
C LYS A 47 15.96 8.82 3.37
N THR A 48 17.26 8.77 3.60
CA THR A 48 18.23 8.05 2.77
C THR A 48 18.73 6.80 3.50
N ASP A 49 18.83 6.89 4.83
CA ASP A 49 19.18 5.78 5.72
C ASP A 49 17.93 5.00 6.15
N GLY A 50 18.03 3.68 6.11
CA GLY A 50 16.97 2.75 6.49
C GLY A 50 16.75 1.64 5.47
N GLU A 51 15.95 0.65 5.85
CA GLU A 51 15.71 -0.50 5.00
C GLU A 51 14.86 -0.15 3.77
N GLN A 52 15.15 -0.81 2.66
CA GLN A 52 14.37 -0.72 1.43
C GLN A 52 13.39 -1.89 1.41
N VAL A 53 12.10 -1.60 1.57
CA VAL A 53 11.08 -2.62 1.77
C VAL A 53 10.10 -2.59 0.61
N ALA A 54 9.81 -3.75 0.03
CA ALA A 54 8.69 -3.89 -0.88
C ALA A 54 7.49 -4.50 -0.17
N VAL A 55 6.29 -4.09 -0.58
CA VAL A 55 5.03 -4.57 -0.03
C VAL A 55 4.20 -5.18 -1.17
N ASP A 56 3.99 -6.48 -1.11
CA ASP A 56 2.96 -7.15 -1.89
C ASP A 56 1.60 -6.98 -1.19
N THR A 57 0.58 -6.60 -1.95
CA THR A 57 -0.74 -6.26 -1.42
C THR A 57 -1.78 -7.26 -1.87
N GLY A 58 -2.31 -8.04 -0.92
CA GLY A 58 -3.26 -9.11 -1.16
C GLY A 58 -4.60 -8.94 -0.43
N VAL A 59 -5.58 -9.77 -0.81
CA VAL A 59 -6.90 -9.84 -0.14
C VAL A 59 -6.93 -10.80 1.05
N ASN A 60 -5.96 -11.71 1.13
CA ASN A 60 -5.79 -12.60 2.28
C ASN A 60 -4.89 -11.96 3.35
N VAL A 61 -3.80 -11.32 2.90
CA VAL A 61 -2.84 -10.57 3.71
C VAL A 61 -2.71 -9.19 3.10
N LEU A 62 -2.97 -8.14 3.87
CA LEU A 62 -2.98 -6.77 3.36
C LEU A 62 -1.61 -6.34 2.83
N ALA A 63 -0.56 -6.70 3.56
CA ALA A 63 0.81 -6.31 3.27
C ALA A 63 1.76 -7.45 3.63
N ALA A 64 2.31 -8.13 2.62
CA ALA A 64 3.44 -9.03 2.78
C ALA A 64 4.72 -8.28 2.41
N LEU A 65 5.65 -8.19 3.35
CA LEU A 65 6.87 -7.39 3.22
C LEU A 65 8.02 -8.27 2.71
N SER A 66 8.95 -7.66 1.97
CA SER A 66 10.17 -8.35 1.50
C SER A 66 11.07 -8.86 2.64
N THR A 67 10.88 -8.30 3.84
CA THR A 67 11.53 -8.71 5.10
C THR A 67 10.98 -10.04 5.65
N GLY A 68 9.82 -10.50 5.16
CA GLY A 68 9.14 -11.70 5.62
C GLY A 68 7.96 -11.45 6.56
N LEU A 69 7.76 -10.20 7.00
CA LEU A 69 6.63 -9.83 7.85
C LEU A 69 5.32 -9.80 7.06
N LYS A 70 4.23 -10.33 7.66
CA LYS A 70 2.89 -10.31 7.09
C LYS A 70 1.94 -9.54 8.00
N LEU A 71 1.35 -8.47 7.48
CA LEU A 71 0.48 -7.58 8.23
C LEU A 71 -0.94 -7.54 7.65
N GLY A 72 -1.92 -7.31 8.53
CA GLY A 72 -3.33 -7.27 8.16
C GLY A 72 -3.84 -8.62 7.64
N VAL A 73 -3.53 -9.72 8.33
CA VAL A 73 -4.06 -11.07 8.01
C VAL A 73 -5.57 -11.19 8.31
N ASP A 74 -6.10 -10.28 9.10
CA ASP A 74 -7.48 -10.23 9.58
C ASP A 74 -8.45 -9.52 8.60
N ILE A 75 -7.93 -8.83 7.58
CA ILE A 75 -8.76 -8.08 6.61
C ILE A 75 -9.77 -8.97 5.89
N LYS A 76 -9.41 -10.23 5.65
CA LYS A 76 -10.24 -11.17 4.91
C LYS A 76 -11.55 -11.42 5.66
N GLY A 77 -11.46 -11.64 6.97
CA GLY A 77 -12.62 -11.83 7.82
C GLY A 77 -13.55 -10.62 7.83
N LEU A 78 -12.98 -9.40 7.85
CA LEU A 78 -13.74 -8.15 7.75
C LEU A 78 -14.44 -8.02 6.39
N MET A 79 -13.74 -8.32 5.29
CA MET A 79 -14.32 -8.26 3.95
C MET A 79 -15.44 -9.29 3.75
N GLU A 80 -15.27 -10.51 4.27
CA GLU A 80 -16.31 -11.53 4.26
C GLU A 80 -17.52 -11.10 5.09
N ALA A 81 -17.31 -10.52 6.27
CA ALA A 81 -18.39 -9.97 7.09
C ALA A 81 -19.16 -8.85 6.38
N ILE A 82 -18.47 -7.95 5.67
CA ILE A 82 -19.09 -6.89 4.85
C ILE A 82 -19.98 -7.49 3.76
N ASN A 83 -19.51 -8.55 3.10
CA ASN A 83 -20.22 -9.21 2.00
C ASN A 83 -21.44 -10.01 2.48
N ARG A 84 -21.48 -10.43 3.74
CA ARG A 84 -22.67 -11.07 4.37
C ARG A 84 -23.73 -10.06 4.81
N CYS A 85 -23.39 -8.78 4.91
CA CYS A 85 -24.33 -7.75 5.30
C CYS A 85 -25.21 -7.32 4.13
N GLU A 86 -26.46 -6.95 4.44
CA GLU A 86 -27.34 -6.27 3.50
C GLU A 86 -26.71 -4.97 3.00
N HIS A 87 -26.88 -4.70 1.71
CA HIS A 87 -26.34 -3.52 1.06
C HIS A 87 -26.91 -2.23 1.66
N GLY A 88 -26.05 -1.28 2.03
CA GLY A 88 -26.47 0.00 2.61
C GLY A 88 -26.74 -0.01 4.11
N SER A 89 -26.87 -1.20 4.73
CA SER A 89 -27.15 -1.33 6.16
C SER A 89 -26.13 -0.61 7.06
N ASN A 90 -26.58 -0.11 8.21
CA ASN A 90 -25.72 0.53 9.21
C ASN A 90 -24.58 -0.39 9.66
N ARG A 91 -24.85 -1.71 9.78
CA ARG A 91 -23.83 -2.72 10.09
C ARG A 91 -22.74 -2.78 9.01
N GLN A 92 -23.12 -2.77 7.73
CA GLN A 92 -22.16 -2.76 6.62
C GLN A 92 -21.27 -1.51 6.68
N GLN A 93 -21.85 -0.34 6.97
CA GLN A 93 -21.08 0.89 7.10
C GLN A 93 -20.08 0.85 8.26
N LYS A 94 -20.48 0.30 9.42
CA LYS A 94 -19.59 0.09 10.58
C LYS A 94 -18.41 -0.82 10.22
N LEU A 95 -18.66 -1.96 9.56
CA LEU A 95 -17.60 -2.89 9.14
C LEU A 95 -16.66 -2.27 8.09
N ARG A 96 -17.19 -1.48 7.15
CA ARG A 96 -16.36 -0.73 6.20
C ARG A 96 -15.45 0.29 6.89
N ARG A 97 -15.93 0.92 7.97
CA ARG A 97 -15.10 1.81 8.80
C ARG A 97 -14.01 1.02 9.51
N ALA A 98 -14.34 -0.13 10.11
CA ALA A 98 -13.36 -1.02 10.75
C ALA A 98 -12.27 -1.51 9.77
N LEU A 99 -12.65 -1.91 8.55
CA LEU A 99 -11.68 -2.30 7.51
C LEU A 99 -10.72 -1.16 7.16
N ARG A 100 -11.23 0.07 7.02
CA ARG A 100 -10.40 1.25 6.75
C ARG A 100 -9.49 1.60 7.94
N GLN A 101 -10.01 1.47 9.15
CA GLN A 101 -9.21 1.67 10.36
C GLN A 101 -8.06 0.66 10.43
N ARG A 102 -8.33 -0.62 10.15
CA ARG A 102 -7.29 -1.65 10.10
C ARG A 102 -6.23 -1.36 9.04
N MET A 103 -6.65 -0.89 7.87
CA MET A 103 -5.72 -0.41 6.83
C MET A 103 -4.85 0.76 7.33
N ASP A 104 -5.42 1.70 8.09
CA ASP A 104 -4.65 2.81 8.65
C ASP A 104 -3.65 2.36 9.73
N GLU A 105 -4.03 1.36 10.55
CA GLU A 105 -3.16 0.75 11.55
C GLU A 105 -1.98 0.03 10.90
N VAL A 106 -2.24 -0.82 9.90
CA VAL A 106 -1.19 -1.54 9.18
C VAL A 106 -0.23 -0.58 8.48
N ALA A 107 -0.72 0.54 7.92
CA ALA A 107 0.16 1.55 7.35
C ALA A 107 1.09 2.17 8.40
N LYS A 108 0.63 2.36 9.65
CA LYS A 108 1.47 2.82 10.76
C LYS A 108 2.47 1.75 11.20
N GLU A 109 2.04 0.49 11.30
CA GLU A 109 2.90 -0.66 11.65
C GLU A 109 4.09 -0.76 10.68
N ILE A 110 3.87 -0.57 9.37
CA ILE A 110 4.96 -0.53 8.38
C ILE A 110 5.93 0.62 8.64
N MET A 111 5.44 1.79 9.06
CA MET A 111 6.30 2.96 9.35
C MET A 111 7.13 2.79 10.62
N VAL A 112 6.69 1.96 11.58
CA VAL A 112 7.47 1.62 12.79
C VAL A 112 8.78 0.91 12.44
N LEU A 113 8.82 0.17 11.32
CA LEU A 113 10.04 -0.46 10.81
C LEU A 113 11.08 0.56 10.29
N ALA A 114 10.75 1.85 10.33
CA ALA A 114 11.59 2.95 9.88
C ALA A 114 12.21 2.75 8.47
N PRO A 115 11.42 2.36 7.45
CA PRO A 115 11.96 2.17 6.11
C PRO A 115 12.43 3.51 5.52
N ALA A 116 13.48 3.47 4.69
CA ALA A 116 13.86 4.61 3.85
C ALA A 116 13.03 4.66 2.56
N LEU A 117 12.64 3.49 2.07
CA LEU A 117 11.95 3.29 0.81
C LEU A 117 10.88 2.21 0.95
N ILE A 118 9.68 2.52 0.46
CA ILE A 118 8.59 1.57 0.24
C ILE A 118 8.32 1.45 -1.26
N VAL A 119 8.37 0.22 -1.76
CA VAL A 119 8.04 -0.13 -3.15
C VAL A 119 6.77 -0.98 -3.17
N VAL A 120 5.81 -0.62 -4.02
CA VAL A 120 4.60 -1.42 -4.25
C VAL A 120 4.37 -1.67 -5.73
N GLU A 121 3.60 -2.70 -6.06
CA GLU A 121 3.12 -2.87 -7.42
C GLU A 121 2.00 -1.89 -7.76
N LYS A 122 2.04 -1.35 -8.98
CA LYS A 122 0.94 -0.57 -9.56
C LYS A 122 -0.12 -1.51 -10.13
N LEU A 123 -1.06 -1.94 -9.31
CA LEU A 123 -2.16 -2.77 -9.82
C LEU A 123 -3.22 -1.89 -10.52
N SER A 124 -3.13 -1.77 -11.84
CA SER A 124 -4.08 -0.99 -12.66
C SER A 124 -5.42 -1.70 -12.90
N HIS A 125 -5.55 -2.99 -12.60
CA HIS A 125 -6.66 -3.84 -13.10
C HIS A 125 -7.48 -4.59 -12.04
N VAL A 126 -7.30 -4.26 -10.74
CA VAL A 126 -8.01 -4.94 -9.65
C VAL A 126 -9.45 -4.42 -9.47
N THR A 127 -9.79 -3.25 -10.04
CA THR A 127 -11.13 -2.65 -9.98
C THR A 127 -11.96 -2.91 -11.25
N ARG A 128 -13.28 -3.05 -11.03
CA ARG A 128 -14.43 -3.31 -11.94
C ARG A 128 -14.14 -3.58 -13.43
N GLY A 129 -14.67 -4.71 -13.94
CA GLY A 129 -14.93 -4.91 -15.38
C GLY A 129 -13.88 -5.68 -16.20
N THR A 130 -12.77 -6.11 -15.60
CA THR A 130 -11.69 -6.78 -16.35
C THR A 130 -12.03 -8.24 -16.74
N LYS A 131 -11.55 -8.68 -17.92
CA LYS A 131 -11.72 -10.07 -18.41
C LYS A 131 -11.23 -11.11 -17.39
N GLN A 132 -10.18 -10.80 -16.62
CA GLN A 132 -9.69 -11.64 -15.53
C GLN A 132 -10.71 -11.82 -14.40
N ARG A 133 -11.44 -10.76 -14.00
CA ARG A 133 -12.45 -10.86 -12.93
C ARG A 133 -13.65 -11.74 -13.31
N ARG A 134 -13.95 -11.88 -14.61
CA ARG A 134 -14.97 -12.81 -15.12
C ARG A 134 -14.52 -14.28 -14.99
N ARG A 135 -13.22 -14.55 -15.09
CA ARG A 135 -12.63 -15.89 -14.90
C ARG A 135 -12.48 -16.28 -13.42
N LEU A 136 -12.54 -15.31 -12.50
CA LEU A 136 -12.51 -15.58 -11.05
C LEU A 136 -13.85 -16.17 -10.59
N GLY A 137 -13.77 -17.13 -9.66
CA GLY A 137 -14.92 -17.74 -9.00
C GLY A 137 -15.81 -16.71 -8.29
N ARG A 138 -17.09 -17.06 -8.10
CA ARG A 138 -18.12 -16.17 -7.54
C ARG A 138 -17.72 -15.63 -6.16
N THR A 139 -17.10 -16.45 -5.32
CA THR A 139 -16.63 -16.10 -3.97
C THR A 139 -15.54 -15.03 -4.03
N THR A 140 -14.48 -15.24 -4.82
CA THR A 140 -13.39 -14.27 -5.00
C THR A 140 -13.90 -12.94 -5.58
N ARG A 141 -14.85 -13.00 -6.51
CA ARG A 141 -15.44 -11.79 -7.11
C ARG A 141 -16.22 -10.95 -6.11
N ARG A 142 -16.95 -11.60 -5.19
CA ARG A 142 -17.63 -10.96 -4.06
C ARG A 142 -16.63 -10.39 -3.06
N LEU A 143 -15.58 -11.13 -2.71
CA LEU A 143 -14.50 -10.64 -1.84
C LEU A 143 -13.88 -9.35 -2.39
N LEU A 144 -13.53 -9.33 -3.68
CA LEU A 144 -13.00 -8.15 -4.38
C LEU A 144 -13.98 -6.96 -4.44
N SER A 145 -15.27 -7.15 -4.18
CA SER A 145 -16.24 -6.05 -4.14
C SER A 145 -16.12 -5.20 -2.86
N ALA A 146 -15.65 -5.79 -1.77
CA ALA A 146 -15.35 -5.09 -0.52
C ALA A 146 -13.92 -4.51 -0.50
N TRP A 147 -13.08 -4.90 -1.47
CA TRP A 147 -11.66 -4.54 -1.49
C TRP A 147 -11.43 -3.06 -1.80
N ALA A 148 -10.91 -2.33 -0.81
CA ALA A 148 -10.66 -0.90 -0.90
C ALA A 148 -9.20 -0.61 -1.30
N TYR A 149 -8.70 -1.24 -2.36
CA TYR A 149 -7.29 -1.16 -2.78
C TYR A 149 -6.77 0.28 -2.92
N ARG A 150 -7.54 1.15 -3.57
CA ARG A 150 -7.15 2.55 -3.78
C ARG A 150 -7.04 3.31 -2.47
N TYR A 151 -7.97 3.08 -1.53
CA TYR A 151 -7.88 3.64 -0.18
C TYR A 151 -6.60 3.18 0.50
N TRP A 152 -6.30 1.88 0.50
CA TRP A 152 -5.08 1.34 1.08
C TRP A 152 -3.81 1.98 0.51
N LEU A 153 -3.68 2.05 -0.82
CA LEU A 153 -2.54 2.68 -1.47
C LEU A 153 -2.40 4.17 -1.11
N ASP A 154 -3.51 4.91 -1.14
CA ASP A 154 -3.51 6.33 -0.80
C ASP A 154 -3.06 6.52 0.66
N ARG A 155 -3.54 5.69 1.58
CA ARG A 155 -3.15 5.71 3.00
C ARG A 155 -1.69 5.35 3.23
N LEU A 156 -1.18 4.32 2.57
CA LEU A 156 0.23 3.95 2.64
C LEU A 156 1.12 5.06 2.08
N ARG A 157 0.74 5.66 0.95
CA ARG A 157 1.45 6.81 0.37
C ARG A 157 1.46 8.00 1.32
N MET A 158 0.32 8.35 1.91
CA MET A 158 0.23 9.44 2.90
C MET A 158 1.11 9.17 4.13
N ALA A 159 1.13 7.93 4.63
CA ALA A 159 2.00 7.54 5.74
C ALA A 159 3.48 7.69 5.37
N CYS A 160 3.88 7.28 4.15
CA CYS A 160 5.24 7.48 3.66
C CYS A 160 5.59 8.96 3.55
N GLU A 161 4.71 9.79 2.98
CA GLU A 161 4.93 11.23 2.85
C GLU A 161 5.11 11.91 4.21
N TRP A 162 4.27 11.57 5.18
CA TRP A 162 4.33 12.07 6.54
C TRP A 162 5.63 11.71 7.25
N ASN A 163 6.10 10.46 7.09
CA ASN A 163 7.33 9.97 7.71
C ASN A 163 8.60 10.23 6.88
N ARG A 164 8.49 11.03 5.82
CA ARG A 164 9.56 11.32 4.85
C ARG A 164 10.20 10.07 4.23
N VAL A 165 9.44 9.00 4.10
CA VAL A 165 9.82 7.76 3.41
C VAL A 165 9.59 7.93 1.92
N SER A 166 10.49 7.41 1.09
CA SER A 166 10.32 7.38 -0.36
C SER A 166 9.27 6.33 -0.73
N PHE A 167 8.27 6.70 -1.54
CA PHE A 167 7.24 5.78 -2.01
C PHE A 167 7.33 5.61 -3.53
N ARG A 168 7.49 4.37 -4.00
CA ARG A 168 7.67 4.05 -5.42
C ARG A 168 6.71 2.95 -5.86
N GLN A 169 6.31 3.03 -7.13
CA GLN A 169 5.43 2.05 -7.75
C GLN A 169 6.13 1.43 -8.96
N VAL A 170 6.05 0.10 -9.09
CA VAL A 170 6.58 -0.64 -10.23
C VAL A 170 5.48 -1.33 -11.04
N PRO A 171 5.64 -1.53 -12.36
CA PRO A 171 4.69 -2.27 -13.17
C PRO A 171 4.51 -3.72 -12.69
N PRO A 172 3.28 -4.25 -12.66
CA PRO A 172 3.02 -5.64 -12.30
C PRO A 172 3.39 -6.54 -13.48
N ALA A 173 4.29 -7.51 -13.28
CA ALA A 173 4.54 -8.55 -14.28
C ALA A 173 5.14 -9.79 -13.59
N TYR A 174 4.62 -11.00 -13.74
CA TYR A 174 5.31 -12.26 -13.34
C TYR A 174 6.02 -12.36 -11.97
N THR A 175 5.77 -11.45 -11.02
CA THR A 175 6.43 -11.39 -9.69
C THR A 175 6.04 -12.57 -8.80
N SER A 176 4.90 -13.18 -9.09
CA SER A 176 4.40 -14.37 -8.41
C SER A 176 4.93 -15.71 -8.94
N GLN A 177 5.67 -15.71 -10.06
CA GLN A 177 6.22 -16.93 -10.69
C GLN A 177 7.75 -16.98 -10.70
N ARG A 178 8.40 -15.82 -10.58
CA ARG A 178 9.85 -15.69 -10.54
C ARG A 178 10.39 -16.08 -9.17
N CYS A 179 11.51 -16.80 -9.14
CA CYS A 179 12.26 -17.04 -7.92
C CYS A 179 13.10 -15.81 -7.57
N SER A 180 12.94 -15.28 -6.36
CA SER A 180 13.75 -14.16 -5.86
C SER A 180 15.23 -14.51 -5.67
N ARG A 181 15.56 -15.81 -5.50
CA ARG A 181 16.93 -16.28 -5.28
C ARG A 181 17.73 -16.51 -6.57
N CYS A 182 17.12 -17.13 -7.59
CA CYS A 182 17.83 -17.52 -8.82
C CYS A 182 17.28 -16.90 -10.11
N GLY A 183 16.16 -16.18 -10.06
CA GLY A 183 15.54 -15.57 -11.23
C GLY A 183 14.74 -16.52 -12.14
N HIS A 184 14.79 -17.85 -11.91
CA HIS A 184 14.00 -18.82 -12.66
C HIS A 184 12.51 -18.50 -12.58
N THR A 185 11.84 -18.45 -13.72
CA THR A 185 10.41 -18.09 -13.83
C THR A 185 9.67 -19.23 -14.48
N GLU A 186 8.74 -19.83 -13.75
CA GLU A 186 7.96 -20.96 -14.22
C GLU A 186 6.60 -20.97 -13.53
N GLN A 187 5.56 -21.33 -14.26
CA GLN A 187 4.20 -21.41 -13.73
C GLN A 187 4.09 -22.40 -12.56
N GLY A 188 4.84 -23.50 -12.61
CA GLY A 188 4.89 -24.54 -11.58
C GLY A 188 5.64 -24.15 -10.29
N ASN A 189 6.25 -22.96 -10.23
CA ASN A 189 6.95 -22.49 -9.03
C ASN A 189 5.98 -22.11 -7.89
N ARG A 190 4.75 -21.70 -8.24
CA ARG A 190 3.69 -21.43 -7.26
C ARG A 190 2.82 -22.68 -7.11
N LEU A 191 3.13 -23.49 -6.10
CA LEU A 191 2.44 -24.77 -5.84
C LEU A 191 1.01 -24.56 -5.32
N ARG A 192 0.82 -23.60 -4.40
CA ARG A 192 -0.46 -23.18 -3.81
C ARG A 192 -0.47 -21.67 -3.65
N SER A 193 -1.59 -21.08 -3.21
CA SER A 193 -1.68 -19.62 -3.00
C SER A 193 -0.59 -19.09 -2.05
N GLU A 194 -0.15 -19.87 -1.08
CA GLU A 194 0.72 -19.42 0.02
C GLU A 194 2.15 -19.98 -0.06
N LEU A 195 2.38 -21.08 -0.78
CA LEU A 195 3.69 -21.75 -0.84
C LEU A 195 4.35 -21.59 -2.20
N PHE A 196 5.59 -21.11 -2.19
CA PHE A 196 6.47 -21.05 -3.34
C PHE A 196 7.56 -22.11 -3.24
N ARG A 197 7.83 -22.83 -4.33
CA ARG A 197 8.97 -23.74 -4.48
C ARG A 197 9.54 -23.60 -5.88
N CYS A 198 10.74 -23.03 -5.98
CA CYS A 198 11.44 -22.92 -7.25
C CYS A 198 11.80 -24.30 -7.79
N ARG A 199 11.41 -24.59 -9.03
CA ARG A 199 11.76 -25.84 -9.72
C ARG A 199 13.21 -25.87 -10.25
N GLY A 200 13.80 -24.69 -10.51
CA GLY A 200 15.20 -24.58 -10.94
C GLY A 200 16.23 -24.80 -9.81
N CYS A 201 16.07 -24.12 -8.66
CA CYS A 201 17.07 -24.17 -7.57
C CYS A 201 16.57 -24.80 -6.26
N GLY A 202 15.32 -25.28 -6.20
CA GLY A 202 14.75 -25.91 -5.01
C GLY A 202 14.33 -24.97 -3.87
N TYR A 203 14.60 -23.66 -3.99
CA TYR A 203 14.26 -22.67 -2.95
C TYR A 203 12.77 -22.65 -2.60
N THR A 204 12.46 -22.65 -1.30
CA THR A 204 11.09 -22.61 -0.77
C THR A 204 10.87 -21.39 0.11
N ASP A 205 9.71 -20.75 -0.03
CA ASP A 205 9.32 -19.59 0.78
C ASP A 205 7.79 -19.39 0.76
N ASP A 206 7.31 -18.42 1.53
CA ASP A 206 5.97 -17.87 1.35
C ASP A 206 5.86 -17.17 -0.01
N ALA A 207 4.78 -17.44 -0.74
CA ALA A 207 4.59 -16.92 -2.11
C ALA A 207 4.45 -15.40 -2.16
N ASP A 208 3.82 -14.79 -1.17
CA ASP A 208 3.60 -13.34 -1.12
C ASP A 208 4.90 -12.63 -0.67
N VAL A 209 5.69 -13.25 0.22
CA VAL A 209 7.05 -12.76 0.59
C VAL A 209 8.01 -12.84 -0.60
N ASN A 210 8.04 -13.96 -1.33
CA ASN A 210 8.85 -14.08 -2.55
C ASN A 210 8.42 -13.05 -3.61
N ALA A 211 7.11 -12.79 -3.74
CA ALA A 211 6.60 -11.74 -4.62
C ALA A 211 7.11 -10.36 -4.18
N ALA A 212 7.03 -10.03 -2.89
CA ALA A 212 7.58 -8.78 -2.34
C ALA A 212 9.08 -8.63 -2.64
N ARG A 213 9.88 -9.70 -2.46
CA ARG A 213 11.31 -9.68 -2.81
C ARG A 213 11.55 -9.43 -4.30
N ASN A 214 10.74 -10.01 -5.18
CA ASN A 214 10.81 -9.74 -6.62
C ASN A 214 10.43 -8.30 -6.97
N ILE A 215 9.43 -7.73 -6.28
CA ILE A 215 9.02 -6.33 -6.44
C ILE A 215 10.19 -5.40 -6.09
N LEU A 216 10.85 -5.65 -4.96
CA LEU A 216 12.02 -4.88 -4.54
C LEU A 216 13.15 -5.02 -5.56
N SER A 217 13.54 -6.25 -5.90
CA SER A 217 14.61 -6.53 -6.86
C SER A 217 14.37 -5.78 -8.18
N ARG A 218 13.14 -5.78 -8.69
CA ARG A 218 12.80 -5.03 -9.91
C ARG A 218 12.93 -3.55 -9.80
N PHE A 219 12.56 -2.98 -8.66
CA PHE A 219 12.79 -1.56 -8.46
C PHE A 219 14.29 -1.26 -8.50
N LEU A 220 15.13 -2.08 -7.87
CA LEU A 220 16.58 -1.84 -7.81
C LEU A 220 17.31 -2.07 -9.13
N THR A 221 16.96 -3.14 -9.86
CA THR A 221 17.64 -3.56 -11.09
C THR A 221 16.96 -3.09 -12.37
N GLY A 222 15.72 -2.61 -12.29
CA GLY A 222 14.96 -2.15 -13.45
C GLY A 222 15.36 -0.75 -13.89
N ALA A 223 14.84 -0.30 -15.04
CA ALA A 223 15.04 1.05 -15.58
C ALA A 223 14.67 2.19 -14.61
N TYR A 224 13.89 1.88 -13.56
CA TYR A 224 13.40 2.81 -12.55
C TYR A 224 14.20 2.83 -11.23
N GLY A 225 15.28 2.04 -11.15
CA GLY A 225 16.11 1.91 -9.95
C GLY A 225 17.27 2.90 -9.87
N PRO A 226 17.88 3.07 -8.68
CA PRO A 226 19.14 3.80 -8.56
C PRO A 226 20.26 3.19 -9.42
N GLY A 227 20.25 1.86 -9.60
CA GLY A 227 21.25 1.12 -10.36
C GLY A 227 21.20 1.32 -11.87
N SER A 228 20.07 1.73 -12.45
CA SER A 228 19.98 2.01 -13.90
C SER A 228 20.70 3.30 -14.29
N LYS A 229 20.90 4.24 -13.34
CA LYS A 229 21.66 5.47 -13.58
C LYS A 229 23.18 5.29 -13.47
N ALA A 230 23.67 4.18 -12.93
CA ALA A 230 25.10 3.93 -12.82
C ALA A 230 25.74 3.51 -14.16
N ASN A 231 24.96 3.04 -15.13
CA ASN A 231 25.47 2.53 -16.42
C ASN A 231 25.23 3.45 -17.62
N SER A 232 24.74 4.68 -17.45
CA SER A 232 24.54 5.65 -18.55
C SER A 232 25.51 6.85 -18.52
N MET A 233 26.61 6.76 -17.76
CA MET A 233 27.71 7.74 -17.75
C MET A 233 29.06 7.13 -18.19
N ALA A 234 29.04 6.18 -19.13
CA ALA A 234 30.22 5.85 -19.92
C ALA A 234 30.06 6.48 -21.31
N CYS A 235 30.72 7.62 -21.48
CA CYS A 235 30.85 8.36 -22.73
C CYS A 235 31.79 7.61 -23.69
N PRO A 236 31.50 7.48 -25.00
CA PRO A 236 32.53 7.32 -26.00
C PRO A 236 32.99 8.72 -26.46
N THR A 237 34.31 8.88 -26.47
CA THR A 237 35.12 10.00 -26.97
C THR A 237 34.66 10.64 -28.27
#